data_AF-A0A7X8U7Z1-F1
#
_entry.id   AF-A0A7X8U7Z1-F1
#
_cell.length_a   1.000
_cell.length_b   1.000
_cell.length_c   1.000
_cell.angle_alpha   90.00
_cell.angle_beta   90.00
_cell.angle_gamma   90.00
#
_symmetry.space_group_name_H-M   'P 1'
#
loop_
_entity.id
_entity.type
_entity.pdbx_description
1 polymer ?
#
loop_
_entity_poly.entity_id
_entity_poly.type
_entity_poly.pdbx_seq_one_letter_code
_entity_poly.pdbx_strand_id
1 'polypeptide(L)'
;MAFSQTVVDAAWKRAGGKCECNRSTHGHSGRCEKLLSYENRGKEGTRGAWEAHHIVSVAAGGSDTLSNCEILCLDCHKLTRSYGR
;
A
#
# COMPACT_ATOMS: atom_id res chain seq x y z
N MET A 1 11.93 -3.87 7.73
CA MET A 1 11.05 -4.73 8.54
C MET A 1 9.69 -4.77 7.86
N ALA A 2 8.99 -5.90 7.94
CA ALA A 2 7.68 -6.07 7.29
C ALA A 2 6.57 -6.00 8.35
N PHE A 3 5.42 -5.44 7.99
CA PHE A 3 4.24 -5.42 8.86
C PHE A 3 3.82 -6.84 9.27
N SER A 4 3.34 -6.98 10.50
CA SER A 4 2.69 -8.20 10.94
C SER A 4 1.39 -8.44 10.17
N GLN A 5 0.98 -9.71 10.03
CA GLN A 5 -0.24 -10.04 9.29
C GLN A 5 -1.49 -9.37 9.88
N THR A 6 -1.55 -9.24 11.21
CA THR A 6 -2.66 -8.56 11.90
C THR A 6 -2.77 -7.07 11.52
N VAL A 7 -1.64 -6.38 11.35
CA VAL A 7 -1.62 -4.98 10.90
C VAL A 7 -2.08 -4.89 9.45
N VAL A 8 -1.61 -5.79 8.59
CA VAL A 8 -2.01 -5.82 7.17
C VAL A 8 -3.50 -6.10 7.03
N ASP A 9 -4.05 -7.05 7.78
CA ASP A 9 -5.47 -7.40 7.72
C ASP A 9 -6.36 -6.24 8.20
N ALA A 10 -5.93 -5.53 9.25
CA ALA A 10 -6.62 -4.34 9.74
C ALA A 10 -6.55 -3.20 8.72
N ALA A 11 -5.39 -2.97 8.10
CA ALA A 11 -5.21 -1.97 7.06
C ALA A 11 -6.05 -2.30 5.82
N TRP A 12 -6.11 -3.57 5.42
CA TRP A 12 -6.95 -4.04 4.32
C TRP A 12 -8.44 -3.78 4.58
N LYS A 13 -8.93 -4.13 5.79
CA LYS A 13 -10.31 -3.86 6.19
C LYS A 13 -10.64 -2.36 6.14
N ARG A 14 -9.71 -1.50 6.59
CA ARG A 14 -9.83 -0.04 6.48
C ARG A 14 -9.87 0.42 5.03
N ALA A 15 -9.00 -0.13 4.19
CA ALA A 15 -8.90 0.21 2.77
C ALA A 15 -10.15 -0.21 1.97
N GLY A 16 -10.86 -1.25 2.43
CA GLY A 16 -12.10 -1.73 1.81
C GLY A 16 -11.88 -2.30 0.40
N GLY A 17 -10.72 -2.92 0.16
CA GLY A 17 -10.35 -3.45 -1.16
C GLY A 17 -10.06 -2.37 -2.21
N LYS A 18 -9.69 -1.16 -1.78
CA LYS A 18 -9.31 -0.05 -2.67
C LYS A 18 -7.93 0.47 -2.33
N CYS A 19 -7.25 1.01 -3.34
CA CYS A 19 -6.00 1.72 -3.12
C CYS A 19 -6.20 2.93 -2.19
N GLU A 20 -5.28 3.13 -1.25
CA GLU A 20 -5.26 4.26 -0.32
C GLU A 20 -4.34 5.40 -0.80
N CYS A 21 -3.73 5.26 -1.98
CA CYS A 21 -2.84 6.29 -2.52
C CYS A 21 -3.60 7.61 -2.75
N ASN A 22 -3.08 8.69 -2.18
CA ASN A 22 -3.51 10.08 -2.35
C ASN A 22 -2.41 10.96 -2.98
N ARG A 23 -1.28 10.36 -3.39
CA ARG A 23 -0.15 11.13 -3.91
C ARG A 23 -0.52 11.68 -5.28
N SER A 24 -0.65 13.00 -5.41
CA SER A 24 -0.89 13.70 -6.68
C SER A 24 0.33 13.73 -7.61
N THR A 25 1.45 13.13 -7.19
CA THR A 25 2.71 13.11 -7.96
C THR A 25 2.69 12.12 -9.12
N HIS A 26 1.64 11.31 -9.27
CA HIS A 26 1.54 10.32 -10.34
C HIS A 26 0.10 9.92 -10.64
N GLY A 27 -0.16 9.52 -11.91
CA GLY A 27 -1.14 8.51 -12.34
C GLY A 27 -2.62 8.62 -11.96
N HIS A 28 -3.02 9.57 -11.11
CA HIS A 28 -4.39 9.80 -10.66
C HIS A 28 -4.53 11.21 -10.07
N SER A 29 -5.74 11.78 -10.17
CA SER A 29 -6.06 13.13 -9.68
C SER A 29 -6.90 13.02 -8.40
N GLY A 30 -6.32 12.51 -7.32
CA GLY A 30 -7.00 12.37 -6.02
C GLY A 30 -6.65 11.06 -5.31
N ARG A 31 -7.67 10.36 -4.79
CA ARG A 31 -7.50 8.99 -4.28
C ARG A 31 -7.55 8.01 -5.45
N CYS A 32 -6.59 7.09 -5.51
CA CYS A 32 -6.57 6.07 -6.55
C CYS A 32 -7.81 5.16 -6.46
N GLU A 33 -8.54 5.02 -7.56
CA GLU A 33 -9.82 4.29 -7.62
C GLU A 33 -9.68 2.79 -7.95
N LYS A 34 -8.44 2.27 -7.98
CA LYS A 34 -8.19 0.87 -8.31
C LYS A 34 -8.75 -0.07 -7.23
N LEU A 35 -9.54 -1.02 -7.69
CA LEU A 35 -10.02 -2.16 -6.90
C LEU A 35 -8.90 -3.19 -6.75
N LEU A 36 -8.77 -3.71 -5.55
CA LEU A 36 -7.75 -4.68 -5.14
C LEU A 36 -8.43 -5.99 -4.75
N SER A 37 -7.78 -7.12 -4.99
CA SER A 37 -8.22 -8.41 -4.45
C SER A 37 -7.30 -8.86 -3.33
N TYR A 38 -7.87 -9.23 -2.20
CA TYR A 38 -7.12 -9.61 -1.00
C TYR A 38 -6.12 -10.74 -1.29
N GLU A 39 -6.53 -11.72 -2.09
CA GLU A 39 -5.72 -12.87 -2.49
C GLU A 39 -4.57 -12.55 -3.45
N ASN A 40 -4.53 -11.32 -4.00
CA ASN A 40 -3.52 -10.88 -4.95
C ASN A 40 -2.42 -10.02 -4.32
N ARG A 41 -2.28 -10.07 -3.00
CA ARG A 41 -1.15 -9.45 -2.31
C ARG A 41 0.18 -10.01 -2.83
N GLY A 42 1.11 -9.15 -3.22
CA GLY A 42 2.42 -9.53 -3.74
C GLY A 42 2.43 -10.24 -5.11
N LYS A 43 1.27 -10.46 -5.74
CA LYS A 43 1.16 -11.11 -7.05
C LYS A 43 1.37 -10.12 -8.19
N GLU A 44 2.62 -9.79 -8.48
CA GLU A 44 2.95 -8.92 -9.60
C GLU A 44 2.32 -9.38 -10.93
N GLY A 45 1.87 -8.43 -11.75
CA GLY A 45 1.24 -8.70 -13.05
C GLY A 45 -0.23 -9.14 -12.99
N THR A 46 -0.82 -9.31 -11.80
CA THR A 46 -2.23 -9.70 -11.65
C THR A 46 -3.13 -8.47 -11.45
N ARG A 47 -4.33 -8.48 -12.05
CA ARG A 47 -5.33 -7.43 -11.80
C ARG A 47 -5.73 -7.41 -10.32
N GLY A 48 -5.74 -6.21 -9.73
CA GLY A 48 -6.04 -6.03 -8.31
C GLY A 48 -4.90 -6.46 -7.38
N ALA A 49 -3.68 -6.63 -7.89
CA ALA A 49 -2.50 -6.84 -7.07
C ALA A 49 -2.13 -5.59 -6.27
N TRP A 50 -1.64 -5.84 -5.06
CA TRP A 50 -1.38 -4.79 -4.08
C TRP A 50 -0.28 -5.20 -3.11
N GLU A 51 0.23 -4.21 -2.38
CA GLU A 51 1.15 -4.41 -1.27
C GLU A 51 0.89 -3.41 -0.14
N ALA A 52 1.25 -3.80 1.08
CA ALA A 52 1.25 -2.91 2.24
C ALA A 52 2.54 -2.08 2.25
N HIS A 53 2.40 -0.78 2.47
CA HIS A 53 3.52 0.17 2.44
C HIS A 53 3.58 1.01 3.72
N HIS A 54 4.78 1.41 4.10
CA HIS A 54 5.00 2.35 5.19
C HIS A 54 4.82 3.79 4.71
N ILE A 55 3.86 4.52 5.28
CA ILE A 55 3.67 5.96 4.98
C ILE A 55 4.96 6.73 5.29
N VAL A 56 5.53 6.47 6.46
CA VAL A 56 6.86 6.91 6.88
C VAL A 56 7.74 5.67 6.96
N SER A 57 8.82 5.62 6.18
CA SER A 57 9.72 4.47 6.16
C SER A 57 10.37 4.24 7.52
N VAL A 58 10.69 2.97 7.83
CA VAL A 58 11.41 2.61 9.07
C VAL A 58 12.75 3.35 9.18
N ALA A 59 13.46 3.53 8.06
CA ALA A 59 14.70 4.31 8.01
C ALA A 59 14.53 5.79 8.37
N ALA A 60 13.32 6.35 8.17
CA ALA A 60 12.97 7.72 8.57
C ALA A 60 12.32 7.79 9.97
N GLY A 61 12.37 6.71 10.76
CA GLY A 61 11.78 6.64 12.10
C GLY A 61 10.33 6.14 12.14
N GLY A 62 9.80 5.61 11.03
CA GLY A 62 8.49 4.98 10.99
C GLY A 62 8.42 3.67 11.77
N SER A 63 7.22 3.32 12.22
CA SER A 63 6.95 2.08 12.96
C SER A 63 6.03 1.13 12.17
N ASP A 64 6.02 -0.15 12.54
CA ASP A 64 5.17 -1.19 11.93
C ASP A 64 3.73 -1.16 12.48
N THR A 65 3.14 0.04 12.59
CA THR A 65 1.81 0.26 13.17
C THR A 65 0.75 0.45 12.10
N LEU A 66 -0.51 0.19 12.45
CA LEU A 66 -1.67 0.37 11.55
C LEU A 66 -1.78 1.80 11.01
N SER A 67 -1.45 2.81 11.82
CA SER A 67 -1.46 4.22 11.42
C SER A 67 -0.38 4.56 10.40
N ASN A 68 0.70 3.78 10.35
CA ASN A 68 1.80 3.95 9.40
C ASN A 68 1.74 2.94 8.23
N CYS A 69 0.77 2.03 8.21
CA CYS A 69 0.53 1.09 7.14
C CYS A 69 -0.50 1.67 6.17
N GLU A 70 -0.22 1.68 4.87
CA GLU A 70 -1.18 2.01 3.81
C GLU A 70 -1.26 0.89 2.77
N ILE A 71 -2.43 0.68 2.18
CA ILE A 71 -2.66 -0.33 1.16
C ILE A 71 -2.56 0.30 -0.23
N LEU A 72 -1.60 -0.15 -1.04
CA LEU A 72 -1.35 0.42 -2.36
C LEU A 72 -1.51 -0.63 -3.45
N CYS A 73 -2.14 -0.25 -4.57
CA CYS A 73 -1.98 -1.01 -5.80
C CYS A 73 -0.50 -1.04 -6.22
N LEU A 74 -0.09 -2.07 -6.95
CA LEU A 74 1.33 -2.19 -7.34
C LEU A 74 1.85 -0.99 -8.11
N ASP A 75 1.03 -0.36 -8.96
CA ASP A 75 1.47 0.80 -9.74
C ASP A 75 1.78 2.00 -8.83
N CYS A 76 0.94 2.26 -7.82
CA CYS A 76 1.20 3.30 -6.83
C CYS A 76 2.36 2.92 -5.90
N HIS A 77 2.47 1.64 -5.53
CA HIS A 77 3.54 1.13 -4.68
C HIS A 77 4.92 1.31 -5.34
N LYS A 78 5.03 0.99 -6.64
CA LYS A 78 6.25 1.16 -7.44
C LYS A 78 6.71 2.61 -7.58
N LEU A 79 5.80 3.56 -7.40
CA LEU A 79 6.05 4.99 -7.50
C LEU A 79 6.31 5.63 -6.12
N THR A 80 6.35 4.83 -5.05
CA THR A 80 6.80 5.30 -3.73
C THR A 80 8.32 5.49 -3.73
N ARG A 81 8.80 6.51 -3.00
CA ARG A 81 10.23 6.87 -2.97
C ARG A 81 11.13 5.80 -2.35
N SER A 82 10.54 4.90 -1.57
CA SER A 82 11.21 3.80 -0.88
C SER A 82 11.12 2.48 -1.64
N TYR A 83 10.46 2.43 -2.81
CA TYR A 83 10.40 1.21 -3.60
C TYR A 83 11.79 0.82 -4.13
N GLY A 84 12.24 -0.40 -3.82
CA GLY A 84 13.52 -0.95 -4.27
C GLY A 84 14.77 -0.37 -3.59
N ARG A 85 14.61 0.30 -2.44
CA ARG A 85 15.71 0.88 -1.64
C ARG A 85 15.85 0.22 -0.28
#